data_AF-A0A4P5ZZ24-F1
#
_entry.id   AF-A0A4P5ZZ24-F1
#
_cell.length_a   1.000
_cell.length_b   1.000
_cell.length_c   1.000
_cell.angle_alpha   90.00
_cell.angle_beta   90.00
_cell.angle_gamma   90.00
#
_symmetry.space_group_name_H-M   'P 1'
#
loop_
_entity.id
_entity.type
_entity.pdbx_description
1 polymer ?
#
loop_
_entity_poly.entity_id
_entity_poly.type
_entity_poly.pdbx_seq_one_letter_code
_entity_poly.pdbx_strand_id
1 'polypeptide(L)' 'MKIRAIIHPSAEGGYWEEVPALPGCITEGETKVGF' A
#
# COMPACT_ATOMS: atom_id res chain seq x y z
N MET A 1 -18.70 3.06 3.54
CA MET A 1 -17.58 2.53 4.35
C MET A 1 -16.29 3.21 3.89
N LYS A 2 -15.31 3.44 4.78
CA LYS A 2 -13.96 3.92 4.44
C LYS A 2 -12.97 2.86 4.86
N ILE A 3 -12.24 2.29 3.89
CA ILE A 3 -11.14 1.35 4.13
C ILE A 3 -9.84 2.15 3.98
N ARG A 4 -8.89 1.94 4.89
CA ARG A 4 -7.61 2.64 4.90
C ARG A 4 -6.52 1.72 4.37
N ALA A 5 -5.68 2.26 3.48
CA ALA A 5 -4.42 1.64 3.08
C ALA A 5 -3.25 2.30 3.83
N ILE A 6 -2.25 1.51 4.20
CA ILE A 6 -0.99 1.98 4.80
C ILE A 6 0.09 1.80 3.74
N ILE A 7 0.77 2.89 3.39
CA ILE A 7 1.80 2.90 2.34
C ILE A 7 3.19 2.87 2.98
N HIS A 8 4.03 1.95 2.53
CA HIS A 8 5.39 1.73 2.95
C HIS A 8 6.35 1.93 1.76
N PRO A 9 7.52 2.55 1.97
CA PRO A 9 8.57 2.58 0.93
C PRO A 9 9.17 1.19 0.72
N SER A 10 9.44 0.83 -0.53
CA SER A 10 10.15 -0.41 -0.89
C SER A 10 11.66 -0.17 -0.98
N ALA A 11 12.45 -1.18 -0.61
CA ALA A 11 13.92 -1.12 -0.65
C ALA A 11 14.46 -1.05 -2.09
N GLU A 12 13.73 -1.61 -3.05
CA GLU A 12 14.08 -1.63 -4.48
C GLU A 12 13.64 -0.34 -5.22
N GLY A 13 13.02 0.59 -4.49
CA GLY A 13 12.36 1.77 -5.04
C GLY A 13 10.85 1.54 -5.21
N GLY A 14 10.09 2.64 -5.22
CA GLY A 14 8.63 2.57 -5.20
C GLY A 14 8.06 2.34 -3.80
N TYR A 15 6.84 1.81 -3.75
CA TYR A 15 6.02 1.68 -2.55
C TYR A 15 5.24 0.38 -2.57
N TRP A 16 5.03 -0.20 -1.40
CA TRP A 16 4.03 -1.24 -1.21
C TRP A 16 2.99 -0.76 -0.20
N GLU A 17 1.81 -1.35 -0.24
CA GLU A 17 0.73 -0.98 0.65
C GLU A 17 -0.02 -2.20 1.18
N GLU A 18 -0.45 -2.09 2.43
CA GLU A 18 -1.29 -3.08 3.08
C GLU A 18 -2.62 -2.47 3.51
N VAL A 19 -3.64 -3.33 3.55
CA VAL A 19 -4.95 -2.98 4.07
C VAL A 19 -5.16 -3.76 5.37
N PRO A 20 -5.14 -3.11 6.55
CA PRO A 20 -5.30 -3.81 7.83
C PRO A 20 -6.61 -4.59 7.96
N ALA A 21 -7.65 -4.16 7.23
CA ALA A 21 -8.94 -4.86 7.17
C ALA A 21 -8.90 -6.13 6.30
N LEU A 22 -7.86 -6.34 5.49
CA LEU A 22 -7.65 -7.46 4.57
C LEU A 22 -6.23 -8.02 4.74
N PRO A 23 -5.96 -8.72 5.86
CA PRO A 23 -4.62 -9.24 6.15
C PRO A 23 -4.14 -10.17 5.04
N GLY A 24 -2.90 -9.95 4.59
CA GLY A 24 -2.27 -10.69 3.49
C GLY A 24 -2.55 -10.10 2.10
N CYS A 25 -3.41 -9.07 1.98
CA CYS A 25 -3.55 -8.31 0.75
C CYS A 25 -2.48 -7.21 0.73
N ILE A 26 -1.44 -7.42 -0.09
CA ILE A 26 -0.31 -6.52 -0.28
C ILE A 26 -0.19 -6.24 -1.78
N THR A 27 0.04 -4.99 -2.14
CA THR A 27 0.27 -4.58 -3.53
C THR A 27 1.43 -3.61 -3.61
N GLU A 28 2.09 -3.53 -4.77
CA GLU A 28 3.26 -2.70 -5.02
C GLU A 28 2.99 -1.73 -6.17
N GLY A 29 3.57 -0.53 -6.11
CA GLY A 29 3.47 0.50 -7.13
C GLY A 29 4.66 1.45 -7.13
N GLU A 30 4.93 2.03 -8.30
CA GLU A 30 6.10 2.89 -8.51
C GLU A 30 5.92 4.30 -7.91
N THR A 31 4.67 4.75 -7.74
CA THR A 31 4.35 6.11 -7.28
C THR A 31 3.25 6.11 -6.23
N LYS A 32 3.31 7.07 -5.28
CA LYS A 32 2.20 7.35 -4.37
C LYS A 32 1.13 8.14 -5.14
N VAL A 33 0.25 7.47 -5.87
CA VAL A 33 -0.94 8.15 -6.41
C VAL A 33 -1.95 8.24 -5.27
N GLY A 34 -2.32 9.45 -4.87
CA GLY A 34 -3.27 9.65 -3.76
C GLY A 34 -4.66 9.12 -4.11
N PHE A 35 -5.16 8.20 -3.30
CA PHE A 35 -6.52 7.65 -3.35
C PHE A 35 -7.48 8.43 -2.42
#